data_AF-A0A2L2Z4P3-F1
#
_entry.id   AF-A0A2L2Z4P3-F1
#
_cell.length_a   1.000
_cell.length_b   1.000
_cell.length_c   1.000
_cell.angle_alpha   90.00
_cell.angle_beta   90.00
_cell.angle_gamma   90.00
#
_symmetry.space_group_name_H-M   'P 1'
#
loop_
_entity.id
_entity.type
_entity.pdbx_description
1 polymer ?
#
loop_
_entity_poly.entity_id
_entity_poly.type
_entity_poly.pdbx_seq_one_letter_code
_entity_poly.pdbx_strand_id
1 'polypeptide(L)'
;EEAIEIIEDVYLQQNILLGLDHFETLITLCSMPGILKKLQRYDDALNKYKIVFEKFHKIFGSDNALTIHAQESLAEVLTDLDKYD
;
A
#
# COMPACT_ATOMS: atom_id res chain seq x y z
N GLU A 1 15.61 -5.77 3.29
CA GLU A 1 15.79 -4.45 2.65
C GLU A 1 15.79 -4.57 1.14
N GLU A 2 16.48 -5.55 0.55
CA GLU A 2 16.44 -5.87 -0.90
C GLU A 2 15.03 -5.89 -1.50
N ALA A 3 14.04 -6.51 -0.83
CA ALA A 3 12.65 -6.51 -1.32
C ALA A 3 12.02 -5.11 -1.43
N ILE A 4 12.40 -4.17 -0.56
CA ILE A 4 11.93 -2.78 -0.63
C ILE A 4 12.59 -2.08 -1.82
N GLU A 5 13.89 -2.24 -2.00
CA GLU A 5 14.61 -1.62 -3.12
C GLU A 5 14.05 -2.09 -4.47
N ILE A 6 13.77 -3.40 -4.60
CA ILE A 6 13.17 -3.97 -5.80
C ILE A 6 11.77 -3.41 -6.04
N ILE A 7 10.91 -3.35 -5.01
CA ILE A 7 9.53 -2.84 -5.21
C ILE A 7 9.52 -1.34 -5.50
N GLU A 8 10.46 -0.57 -4.96
CA GLU A 8 10.64 0.85 -5.25
C GLU A 8 11.08 1.09 -6.70
N ASP A 9 12.03 0.30 -7.21
CA ASP A 9 12.45 0.36 -8.61
C ASP A 9 11.29 -0.01 -9.55
N VAL A 10 10.56 -1.10 -9.26
CA VAL A 10 9.38 -1.50 -10.04
C VAL A 10 8.33 -0.38 -10.05
N TYR A 11 8.04 0.23 -8.89
CA TYR A 11 7.10 1.35 -8.80
C TYR A 11 7.56 2.54 -9.64
N LEU A 12 8.85 2.88 -9.59
CA LEU A 12 9.41 3.98 -10.36
C LEU A 12 9.27 3.73 -11.87
N GLN A 13 9.63 2.54 -12.33
CA GLN A 13 9.54 2.17 -13.74
C GLN A 13 8.08 2.14 -14.22
N GLN A 14 7.17 1.55 -13.44
CA GLN A 14 5.74 1.55 -13.77
C GLN A 14 5.15 2.96 -13.78
N ASN A 15 5.55 3.82 -12.84
CA ASN A 15 5.13 5.21 -12.84
C ASN A 15 5.59 5.96 -14.10
N ILE A 16 6.84 5.77 -14.53
CA ILE A 16 7.38 6.41 -15.75
C ILE A 16 6.66 5.90 -17.00
N LEU A 17 6.41 4.59 -17.10
CA LEU A 17 5.90 3.94 -18.31
C LEU A 17 4.37 3.98 -18.42
N LEU A 18 3.67 3.84 -17.29
CA LEU A 18 2.22 3.63 -17.23
C LEU A 18 1.49 4.81 -16.57
N GLY A 19 2.19 5.59 -15.74
CA GLY A 19 1.63 6.68 -14.96
C GLY A 19 1.19 6.25 -13.55
N LEU A 20 0.96 7.25 -12.70
CA LEU A 20 0.61 7.07 -11.29
C LEU A 20 -0.74 6.38 -11.06
N ASP A 21 -1.68 6.51 -12.00
CA ASP A 21 -3.06 6.03 -11.83
C ASP A 21 -3.31 4.72 -12.59
N HIS A 22 -2.28 4.15 -13.21
CA HIS A 22 -2.39 2.85 -13.86
C HIS A 22 -2.53 1.73 -12.82
N PHE A 23 -3.39 0.75 -13.13
CA PHE A 23 -3.71 -0.37 -12.25
C PHE A 23 -2.48 -1.10 -11.69
N GLU A 24 -1.51 -1.43 -12.55
CA GLU A 24 -0.25 -2.08 -12.13
C GLU A 24 0.59 -1.21 -11.17
N THR A 25 0.74 0.08 -11.46
CA THR A 25 1.45 1.04 -10.60
C THR A 25 0.80 1.11 -9.21
N LEU A 26 -0.53 1.07 -9.18
CA LEU A 26 -1.33 1.10 -7.97
C LEU A 26 -1.20 -0.21 -7.17
N ILE A 27 -1.23 -1.38 -7.81
CA ILE A 27 -0.99 -2.67 -7.13
C ILE A 27 0.39 -2.70 -6.45
N THR A 28 1.43 -2.27 -7.15
CA THR A 28 2.79 -2.20 -6.61
C THR A 28 2.87 -1.28 -5.40
N LEU A 29 2.17 -0.14 -5.46
CA LEU A 29 2.07 0.79 -4.33
C LEU A 29 1.46 0.12 -3.08
N CYS A 30 0.47 -0.76 -3.24
CA CYS A 30 -0.16 -1.51 -2.14
C CYS A 30 0.75 -2.63 -1.58
N SER A 31 1.73 -3.09 -2.35
CA SER A 31 2.62 -4.20 -1.97
C SER A 31 3.75 -3.76 -1.03
N MET A 32 4.23 -2.52 -1.17
CA MET A 32 5.31 -1.95 -0.36
C MET A 32 5.02 -1.94 1.16
N PRO A 33 3.86 -1.45 1.65
CA PRO A 33 3.54 -1.53 3.07
C PRO A 33 3.47 -2.97 3.62
N GLY A 34 3.08 -3.95 2.80
CA GLY A 34 3.09 -5.37 3.18
C GLY A 34 4.50 -5.91 3.45
N ILE A 35 5.51 -5.41 2.74
CA ILE A 35 6.92 -5.74 3.01
C ILE A 35 7.37 -5.10 4.34
N LEU A 36 7.00 -3.85 4.59
CA LEU A 36 7.29 -3.17 5.86
C LEU A 36 6.69 -3.91 7.06
N LYS A 37 5.45 -4.40 6.92
CA LYS A 37 4.78 -5.25 7.94
C LYS A 37 5.58 -6.52 8.23
N LYS A 38 6.04 -7.24 7.20
CA LYS A 38 6.88 -8.44 7.35
C LYS A 38 8.23 -8.17 8.03
N LEU A 39 8.73 -6.94 7.92
CA LEU A 39 9.94 -6.48 8.61
C LEU A 39 9.65 -5.92 10.01
N GLN A 40 8.43 -6.07 10.52
CA GLN A 40 7.97 -5.55 11.82
C GLN A 40 8.06 -4.01 11.93
N ARG A 41 8.11 -3.30 10.79
CA ARG A 41 8.10 -1.84 10.72
C ARG A 41 6.66 -1.34 10.63
N TYR A 42 5.87 -1.62 11.66
CA TYR A 42 4.42 -1.45 11.61
C TYR A 42 3.98 0.02 11.47
N ASP A 43 4.63 0.97 12.14
CA ASP A 43 4.28 2.40 11.98
C ASP A 43 4.55 2.92 10.56
N ASP A 44 5.64 2.47 9.93
CA ASP A 44 5.93 2.81 8.53
C ASP A 44 4.90 2.18 7.59
N ALA A 45 4.54 0.91 7.84
CA ALA A 45 3.50 0.21 7.10
C ALA A 45 2.15 0.92 7.23
N LEU A 46 1.79 1.38 8.43
CA LEU A 46 0.54 2.08 8.71
C LEU A 46 0.46 3.38 7.90
N ASN A 47 1.51 4.20 7.95
CA ASN A 47 1.57 5.46 7.21
C ASN A 47 1.47 5.23 5.70
N LYS A 48 2.13 4.20 5.18
CA LYS A 48 2.08 3.87 3.75
C LYS A 48 0.70 3.34 3.35
N TYR A 49 0.09 2.43 4.12
CA TYR A 49 -1.26 1.93 3.84
C TYR A 49 -2.32 3.05 3.87
N LYS A 50 -2.20 4.04 4.75
CA LYS A 50 -3.10 5.23 4.74
C LYS A 50 -3.04 5.97 3.42
N ILE A 51 -1.82 6.25 2.93
CA ILE A 51 -1.62 6.93 1.63
C ILE A 51 -2.21 6.10 0.48
N VAL A 52 -2.00 4.77 0.49
CA VAL A 52 -2.55 3.87 -0.52
C VAL A 52 -4.08 3.89 -0.49
N PHE A 53 -4.68 3.73 0.68
CA PHE A 53 -6.13 3.73 0.86
C PHE A 53 -6.75 5.05 0.40
N GLU A 54 -6.22 6.20 0.81
CA GLU A 54 -6.71 7.51 0.39
C GLU A 54 -6.66 7.67 -1.13
N LYS A 55 -5.58 7.20 -1.76
CA LYS A 55 -5.43 7.26 -3.22
C LYS A 55 -6.45 6.36 -3.92
N PHE A 56 -6.60 5.11 -3.49
CA PHE A 56 -7.55 4.17 -4.07
C PHE A 56 -8.99 4.62 -3.87
N HIS A 57 -9.33 5.11 -2.68
CA HIS A 57 -10.64 5.65 -2.37
C HIS A 57 -10.98 6.84 -3.29
N LYS A 58 -10.03 7.73 -3.54
CA LYS A 58 -10.23 8.89 -4.43
C LYS A 58 -10.42 8.49 -5.89
N ILE A 59 -9.68 7.50 -6.39
CA ILE A 59 -9.70 7.10 -7.81
C ILE A 59 -10.88 6.17 -8.09
N PHE A 60 -11.14 5.21 -7.21
CA PHE A 60 -12.05 4.09 -7.47
C PHE A 60 -13.30 4.06 -6.58
N GLY A 61 -13.35 4.86 -5.51
CA GLY A 61 -14.42 4.81 -4.51
C GLY A 61 -14.28 3.69 -3.49
N SER A 62 -15.23 3.61 -2.55
CA SER A 62 -15.26 2.64 -1.44
C SER A 62 -15.51 1.20 -1.87
N ASP A 63 -16.29 1.00 -2.92
CA ASP A 63 -16.80 -0.34 -3.29
C ASP A 63 -15.83 -1.09 -4.22
N ASN A 64 -14.67 -0.51 -4.50
CA ASN A 64 -13.64 -1.11 -5.33
C ASN A 64 -12.83 -2.14 -4.54
N ALA A 65 -12.53 -3.27 -5.16
CA ALA A 65 -11.76 -4.35 -4.57
C ALA A 65 -10.37 -3.90 -4.04
N LEU A 66 -9.67 -3.00 -4.75
CA LEU A 66 -8.39 -2.48 -4.30
C LEU A 66 -8.54 -1.59 -3.06
N THR A 67 -9.56 -0.72 -3.03
CA THR A 67 -9.85 0.13 -1.87
C THR A 67 -10.18 -0.71 -0.64
N ILE A 68 -11.03 -1.73 -0.81
CA ILE A 68 -11.41 -2.66 0.27
C ILE A 68 -10.16 -3.39 0.79
N HIS A 69 -9.30 -3.89 -0.10
CA HIS A 69 -8.09 -4.59 0.28
C HIS A 69 -7.08 -3.69 1.03
N ALA A 70 -6.92 -2.44 0.60
CA ALA A 70 -6.07 -1.47 1.31
C ALA A 70 -6.64 -1.14 2.70
N GLN A 71 -7.97 -1.09 2.84
CA GLN A 71 -8.64 -0.87 4.12
C GLN A 71 -8.49 -2.07 5.07
N GLU A 72 -8.64 -3.29 4.56
CA GLU A 72 -8.36 -4.53 5.31
C GLU A 72 -6.92 -4.55 5.81
N SER A 73 -5.96 -4.27 4.92
CA SER A 73 -4.54 -4.24 5.28
C SER A 73 -4.21 -3.17 6.31
N LEU A 74 -4.91 -2.04 6.30
CA LEU A 74 -4.80 -1.00 7.31
C LEU A 74 -5.26 -1.50 8.69
N ALA A 75 -6.39 -2.23 8.74
CA ALA A 75 -6.91 -2.84 9.97
C ALA A 75 -5.97 -3.92 10.53
N GLU A 76 -5.34 -4.72 9.65
CA GLU A 76 -4.33 -5.69 10.05
C GLU A 76 -3.13 -5.00 10.73
N VAL A 77 -2.60 -3.92 10.14
CA VAL A 77 -1.45 -3.22 10.73
C VAL A 77 -1.83 -2.51 12.03
N LEU A 78 -3.06 -2.02 12.16
CA LEU A 78 -3.56 -1.48 13.43
C LEU A 78 -3.62 -2.57 14.52
N THR A 79 -4.04 -3.78 14.14
CA THR A 79 -4.02 -4.95 15.03
C THR A 79 -2.59 -5.32 15.44
N ASP A 80 -1.64 -5.34 14.50
CA ASP A 80 -0.22 -5.59 14.79
C ASP A 80 0.41 -4.52 15.71
N LEU A 81 -0.20 -3.32 15.79
CA LEU A 81 0.18 -2.21 16.67
C LEU A 81 -0.61 -2.15 17.99
N ASP A 82 -1.47 -3.13 18.26
CA ASP A 82 -2.40 -3.14 19.40
C ASP A 82 -3.32 -1.90 19.47
N LYS A 83 -3.67 -1.33 18.32
CA LYS A 83 -4.57 -0.18 18.18
C LYS A 83 -5.96 -0.65 17.75
N TYR A 84 -6.84 -0.89 18.72
CA TYR A 84 -8.18 -1.45 18.50
C TYR A 84 -9.33 -0.43 18.57
N ASP A 85 -9.01 0.83 18.91
CA ASP A 85 -9.97 1.92 19.12
C ASP A 85 -10.48 2.56 17.81
#